data_AF-A0ABD4S9A9-F1
#
_entry.id   AF-A0ABD4S9A9-F1
#
_cell.length_a   1.000
_cell.length_b   1.000
_cell.length_c   1.000
_cell.angle_alpha   90.00
_cell.angle_beta   90.00
_cell.angle_gamma   90.00
#
_symmetry.space_group_name_H-M   'P 1'
#
loop_
_entity.id
_entity.type
_entity.pdbx_description
1 polymer ?
#
loop_
_entity_poly.entity_id
_entity_poly.type
_entity_poly.pdbx_seq_one_letter_code
_entity_poly.pdbx_strand_id
1 'polypeptide(L)'
;MKKNRKNLALLLLAASLLAGCAGQSNSQSSQSSQAKSEKKAESKASSKSAAKSAASSAASSTKSSSSQASSKSAASSSQRADANRMGTLTSQLRVKLPGMLLPATDGLGQGSSNVNIRYTSSSSQNVVYYSVGNSPLALNDSRIASEKPYAVLTEKKNVADASSLINYQEPKTGLPAVKIASNVTGTEEGAAGSTYLQFNQGQWSFVVRASNVQGQKPLPTAQKLLALYQQYGLPDTAAKSSVQVDVGESLGSLNTVITWAKGSSVYQLKAHSTETAFKMLKSLS
;
A
#
# COMPACT_ATOMS: atom_id res chain seq x y z
N MET A 1 -52.58 15.77 50.01
CA MET A 1 -52.09 17.17 49.88
C MET A 1 -50.63 17.12 49.45
N LYS A 2 -50.03 17.96 48.59
CA LYS A 2 -50.49 19.01 47.64
C LYS A 2 -49.89 18.61 46.27
N LYS A 3 -50.62 18.51 45.15
CA LYS A 3 -50.99 19.57 44.19
C LYS A 3 -49.88 20.61 43.85
N ASN A 4 -49.51 20.60 42.56
CA ASN A 4 -49.29 21.75 41.64
C ASN A 4 -47.86 22.34 41.54
N ARG A 5 -47.39 22.87 40.39
CA ARG A 5 -48.02 23.12 39.06
C ARG A 5 -46.95 23.22 37.94
N LYS A 6 -47.41 23.20 36.68
CA LYS A 6 -46.63 23.41 35.43
C LYS A 6 -46.00 24.81 35.36
N ASN A 7 -44.99 24.98 34.51
CA ASN A 7 -44.87 26.17 33.66
C ASN A 7 -44.22 25.85 32.30
N LEU A 8 -44.75 26.49 31.26
CA LEU A 8 -44.37 26.40 29.85
C LEU A 8 -43.83 27.78 29.45
N ALA A 9 -42.72 27.83 28.71
CA ALA A 9 -42.27 29.07 28.05
C ALA A 9 -41.75 28.73 26.64
N LEU A 10 -42.04 29.61 25.69
CA LEU A 10 -41.88 29.47 24.24
C LEU A 10 -41.13 30.70 23.71
N LEU A 11 -40.67 30.64 22.44
CA LEU A 11 -40.06 31.72 21.65
C LEU A 11 -38.54 31.93 21.93
N LEU A 12 -37.70 32.38 20.97
CA LEU A 12 -38.01 33.17 19.76
C LEU A 12 -37.13 32.80 18.54
N LEU A 13 -37.52 33.33 17.38
CA LEU A 13 -36.94 33.13 16.04
C LEU A 13 -35.51 33.70 15.88
N ALA A 14 -34.76 33.13 14.93
CA ALA A 14 -33.80 33.87 14.10
C ALA A 14 -33.88 33.38 12.64
N ALA A 15 -34.36 34.23 11.74
CA ALA A 15 -34.37 33.97 10.29
C ALA A 15 -33.39 34.93 9.61
N SER A 16 -32.39 34.39 8.90
CA SER A 16 -31.43 35.19 8.12
C SER A 16 -31.91 35.27 6.67
N LEU A 17 -32.25 36.48 6.23
CA LEU A 17 -32.54 36.80 4.83
C LEU A 17 -31.23 36.85 4.04
N LEU A 18 -31.15 36.15 2.90
CA LEU A 18 -30.19 36.46 1.85
C LEU A 18 -30.93 37.17 0.70
N ALA A 19 -30.54 38.41 0.42
CA ALA A 19 -31.03 39.15 -0.72
C ALA A 19 -30.42 38.59 -2.02
N GLY A 20 -31.25 38.50 -3.07
CA GLY A 20 -30.77 38.11 -4.40
C GLY A 20 -30.19 39.30 -5.17
N CYS A 21 -29.42 38.99 -6.22
CA CYS A 21 -29.18 39.92 -7.32
C CYS A 21 -29.77 39.29 -8.59
N ALA A 22 -30.68 40.02 -9.24
CA ALA A 22 -31.27 39.61 -10.51
C ALA A 22 -30.46 40.18 -11.68
N GLY A 23 -30.46 39.48 -12.81
CA GLY A 23 -29.76 39.90 -14.02
C GLY A 23 -30.19 39.06 -15.22
N GLN A 24 -31.38 39.34 -15.75
CA GLN A 24 -31.88 38.69 -16.97
C GLN A 24 -32.50 39.73 -17.89
N SER A 25 -32.00 39.80 -19.11
CA SER A 25 -32.73 40.29 -20.27
C SER A 25 -32.37 39.42 -21.49
N ASN A 26 -33.36 39.23 -22.35
CA ASN A 26 -33.46 38.11 -23.30
C ASN A 26 -33.57 38.65 -24.73
N SER A 27 -33.04 37.93 -25.72
CA SER A 27 -33.42 37.98 -27.16
C SER A 27 -32.53 37.04 -27.99
N GLN A 28 -32.93 36.47 -29.13
CA GLN A 28 -34.21 35.88 -29.58
C GLN A 28 -33.91 35.12 -30.90
N SER A 29 -34.57 33.97 -31.16
CA SER A 29 -34.83 33.34 -32.49
C SER A 29 -33.74 33.40 -33.60
N SER A 30 -33.39 32.31 -34.29
CA SER A 30 -34.32 31.64 -35.22
C SER A 30 -33.72 30.37 -35.89
N GLN A 31 -34.63 29.50 -36.37
CA GLN A 31 -34.63 28.64 -37.58
C GLN A 31 -33.31 28.36 -38.36
N SER A 32 -33.10 27.22 -39.04
CA SER A 32 -33.86 25.96 -39.24
C SER A 32 -33.03 24.99 -40.09
N SER A 33 -33.50 23.73 -40.24
CA SER A 33 -33.18 22.82 -41.38
C SER A 33 -31.75 22.25 -41.45
N GLN A 34 -31.43 21.17 -42.18
CA GLN A 34 -32.10 19.90 -42.54
C GLN A 34 -31.04 19.03 -43.28
N ALA A 35 -31.18 17.69 -43.28
CA ALA A 35 -30.44 16.74 -44.15
C ALA A 35 -28.91 16.59 -43.96
N LYS A 36 -28.21 15.55 -44.45
CA LYS A 36 -28.48 14.11 -44.74
C LYS A 36 -27.18 13.48 -45.28
N SER A 37 -26.84 12.21 -44.94
CA SER A 37 -25.84 11.36 -45.67
C SER A 37 -24.36 11.88 -45.62
N GLU A 38 -23.27 11.12 -45.90
CA GLU A 38 -23.04 9.67 -46.10
C GLU A 38 -21.53 9.28 -45.96
N LYS A 39 -21.27 8.07 -45.44
CA LYS A 39 -20.35 7.03 -45.99
C LYS A 39 -18.81 7.21 -46.11
N LYS A 40 -18.15 6.04 -46.08
CA LYS A 40 -16.78 5.67 -46.55
C LYS A 40 -15.64 5.91 -45.54
N ALA A 41 -14.98 4.93 -44.91
CA ALA A 41 -14.45 3.60 -45.28
C ALA A 41 -13.00 3.59 -45.82
N GLU A 42 -12.15 2.90 -45.04
CA GLU A 42 -11.06 2.00 -45.46
C GLU A 42 -9.74 2.57 -46.07
N SER A 43 -8.59 2.24 -45.46
CA SER A 43 -7.64 1.25 -46.02
C SER A 43 -6.30 1.10 -45.26
N LYS A 44 -5.72 -0.12 -45.39
CA LYS A 44 -4.31 -0.59 -45.32
C LYS A 44 -3.29 0.08 -44.36
N ALA A 45 -2.53 -0.61 -43.50
CA ALA A 45 -1.79 -1.90 -43.56
C ALA A 45 -0.32 -1.82 -44.03
N SER A 46 0.55 -2.56 -43.32
CA SER A 46 1.98 -2.85 -43.61
C SER A 46 2.95 -1.66 -43.37
N SER A 47 4.20 -1.85 -42.94
CA SER A 47 5.08 -2.99 -43.20
C SER A 47 6.14 -3.23 -42.10
N LYS A 48 6.93 -4.29 -42.28
CA LYS A 48 7.91 -4.87 -41.34
C LYS A 48 9.32 -4.73 -41.93
N SER A 49 10.28 -4.29 -41.13
CA SER A 49 11.71 -4.26 -41.49
C SER A 49 12.54 -4.93 -40.39
N ALA A 50 13.60 -5.64 -40.78
CA ALA A 50 14.43 -6.47 -39.90
C ALA A 50 15.92 -6.34 -40.26
N ALA A 51 16.78 -6.96 -39.43
CA ALA A 51 18.21 -7.24 -39.68
C ALA A 51 19.17 -6.03 -39.63
N LYS A 52 20.50 -6.15 -39.43
CA LYS A 52 21.42 -7.16 -38.82
C LYS A 52 22.87 -6.67 -39.01
N SER A 53 23.78 -6.90 -38.05
CA SER A 53 25.27 -7.07 -38.21
C SER A 53 25.91 -7.22 -36.81
N ALA A 54 26.70 -8.26 -36.46
CA ALA A 54 28.05 -8.66 -36.91
C ALA A 54 29.17 -7.82 -36.25
N ALA A 55 29.94 -8.33 -35.26
CA ALA A 55 31.16 -9.18 -35.36
C ALA A 55 32.38 -8.41 -35.95
N SER A 56 33.57 -8.37 -35.34
CA SER A 56 34.54 -9.50 -35.19
C SER A 56 35.81 -9.12 -34.37
N SER A 57 36.69 -10.13 -34.16
CA SER A 57 38.14 -10.14 -33.79
C SER A 57 38.46 -10.38 -32.28
N ALA A 58 39.28 -11.33 -31.80
CA ALA A 58 40.38 -12.19 -32.31
C ALA A 58 41.71 -11.46 -32.64
N ALA A 59 42.93 -11.95 -32.34
CA ALA A 59 43.46 -12.93 -31.36
C ALA A 59 45.01 -12.94 -31.49
N SER A 60 45.80 -13.03 -30.41
CA SER A 60 47.19 -13.53 -30.47
C SER A 60 47.83 -13.70 -29.08
N SER A 61 48.84 -14.56 -28.99
CA SER A 61 49.47 -15.03 -27.75
C SER A 61 50.98 -14.77 -27.72
N THR A 62 51.55 -14.65 -26.52
CA THR A 62 53.00 -14.83 -26.27
C THR A 62 53.25 -15.45 -24.90
N LYS A 63 54.02 -16.55 -24.86
CA LYS A 63 54.55 -17.14 -23.62
C LYS A 63 55.82 -16.39 -23.18
N SER A 64 56.06 -16.31 -21.87
CA SER A 64 57.38 -16.53 -21.26
C SER A 64 57.25 -16.72 -19.74
N SER A 65 58.24 -17.36 -19.13
CA SER A 65 58.17 -18.01 -17.81
C SER A 65 59.09 -17.39 -16.77
N SER A 66 58.66 -17.30 -15.50
CA SER A 66 59.51 -17.60 -14.32
C SER A 66 58.75 -17.55 -12.99
N SER A 67 58.69 -18.71 -12.31
CA SER A 67 58.81 -18.96 -10.86
C SER A 67 58.28 -17.99 -9.77
N GLN A 68 57.55 -18.60 -8.82
CA GLN A 68 57.47 -18.29 -7.38
C GLN A 68 56.85 -16.96 -6.91
N ALA A 69 55.66 -17.04 -6.30
CA ALA A 69 55.53 -16.99 -4.83
C ALA A 69 54.12 -17.42 -4.37
N SER A 70 54.03 -17.95 -3.15
CA SER A 70 52.79 -18.49 -2.57
C SER A 70 51.71 -17.44 -2.35
N SER A 71 50.49 -17.69 -2.82
CA SER A 71 49.28 -17.04 -2.30
C SER A 71 48.12 -18.03 -2.24
N LYS A 72 47.47 -18.09 -1.07
CA LYS A 72 46.26 -18.90 -0.87
C LYS A 72 45.16 -18.38 -1.80
N SER A 73 44.54 -19.27 -2.57
CA SER A 73 43.33 -18.97 -3.34
C SER A 73 42.15 -18.74 -2.40
N ALA A 74 42.08 -17.56 -1.79
CA ALA A 74 40.86 -17.04 -1.19
C ALA A 74 39.89 -16.68 -2.32
N ALA A 75 39.07 -17.66 -2.73
CA ALA A 75 38.05 -17.46 -3.74
C ALA A 75 37.01 -16.44 -3.27
N SER A 76 37.04 -15.24 -3.86
CA SER A 76 35.94 -14.31 -4.05
C SER A 76 34.92 -14.20 -2.89
N SER A 77 35.33 -13.69 -1.73
CA SER A 77 34.43 -13.41 -0.60
C SER A 77 33.71 -12.05 -0.70
N SER A 78 33.62 -11.44 -1.88
CA SER A 78 33.05 -10.11 -2.14
C SER A 78 31.55 -10.10 -2.45
N GLN A 79 30.81 -11.14 -2.04
CA GLN A 79 29.37 -11.30 -2.31
C GLN A 79 28.55 -11.78 -1.10
N ARG A 80 29.07 -11.59 0.12
CA ARG A 80 28.44 -12.10 1.36
C ARG A 80 28.30 -11.10 2.52
N ALA A 81 28.59 -9.82 2.29
CA ALA A 81 28.36 -8.75 3.27
C ALA A 81 26.96 -8.12 3.16
N ASP A 82 26.41 -8.01 1.95
CA ASP A 82 25.21 -7.21 1.67
C ASP A 82 23.89 -7.91 2.01
N ALA A 83 23.87 -9.25 1.96
CA ALA A 83 22.66 -10.07 2.12
C ALA A 83 22.07 -10.09 3.55
N ASN A 84 22.71 -9.45 4.54
CA ASN A 84 22.27 -9.50 5.95
C ASN A 84 22.13 -8.12 6.62
N ARG A 85 22.04 -7.02 5.85
CA ARG A 85 21.84 -5.70 6.46
C ARG A 85 20.51 -5.59 7.20
N MET A 86 19.41 -6.07 6.60
CA MET A 86 18.09 -6.11 7.21
C MET A 86 18.10 -6.97 8.51
N GLY A 87 18.66 -8.18 8.46
CA GLY A 87 18.80 -9.03 9.65
C GLY A 87 19.63 -8.39 10.76
N THR A 88 20.69 -7.64 10.41
CA THR A 88 21.50 -6.88 11.37
C THR A 88 20.69 -5.76 12.04
N LEU A 89 19.96 -4.96 11.27
CA LEU A 89 19.13 -3.87 11.80
C LEU A 89 17.97 -4.42 12.65
N THR A 90 17.29 -5.50 12.24
CA THR A 90 16.25 -6.15 13.05
C THR A 90 16.81 -6.73 14.34
N SER A 91 18.03 -7.29 14.33
CA SER A 91 18.70 -7.75 15.56
C SER A 91 18.98 -6.59 16.53
N GLN A 92 19.40 -5.43 16.02
CA GLN A 92 19.57 -4.22 16.83
C GLN A 92 18.22 -3.68 17.34
N LEU A 93 17.18 -3.67 16.51
CA LEU A 93 15.82 -3.29 16.91
C LEU A 93 15.28 -4.17 18.03
N ARG A 94 15.48 -5.49 18.00
CA ARG A 94 15.00 -6.41 19.06
C ARG A 94 15.58 -6.08 20.44
N VAL A 95 16.81 -5.58 20.51
CA VAL A 95 17.42 -5.09 21.76
C VAL A 95 16.77 -3.79 22.24
N LYS A 96 16.28 -2.95 21.32
CA LYS A 96 15.65 -1.65 21.63
C LYS A 96 14.14 -1.72 21.85
N LEU A 97 13.48 -2.69 21.24
CA LEU A 97 12.02 -2.90 21.20
C LEU A 97 11.69 -4.36 21.60
N PRO A 98 12.02 -4.78 22.84
CA PRO A 98 11.86 -6.17 23.26
C PRO A 98 10.39 -6.59 23.19
N GLY A 99 10.14 -7.77 22.61
CA GLY A 99 8.80 -8.34 22.44
C GLY A 99 7.98 -7.79 21.27
N MET A 100 8.44 -6.73 20.58
CA MET A 100 7.78 -6.25 19.36
C MET A 100 8.02 -7.23 18.20
N LEU A 101 6.96 -7.61 17.48
CA LEU A 101 7.09 -8.37 16.23
C LEU A 101 7.82 -7.53 15.18
N LEU A 102 8.92 -8.07 14.63
CA LEU A 102 9.75 -7.34 13.65
C LEU A 102 10.04 -8.20 12.41
N PRO A 103 10.01 -7.61 11.21
CA PRO A 103 10.26 -8.36 9.97
C PRO A 103 11.75 -8.71 9.86
N ALA A 104 12.03 -9.96 9.49
CA ALA A 104 13.38 -10.41 9.16
C ALA A 104 13.80 -10.07 7.71
N THR A 105 12.86 -9.66 6.85
CA THR A 105 13.11 -9.28 5.44
C THR A 105 12.56 -7.88 5.14
N ASP A 106 13.13 -7.20 4.14
CA ASP A 106 12.73 -5.86 3.72
C ASP A 106 11.50 -5.86 2.77
N GLY A 107 11.13 -7.03 2.24
CA GLY A 107 10.03 -7.18 1.29
C GLY A 107 10.26 -6.57 -0.10
N LEU A 108 11.48 -6.12 -0.42
CA LEU A 108 11.81 -5.49 -1.71
C LEU A 108 12.11 -6.51 -2.83
N GLY A 109 11.98 -7.81 -2.54
CA GLY A 109 12.15 -8.89 -3.51
C GLY A 109 13.60 -9.33 -3.67
N GLN A 110 14.45 -8.48 -4.25
CA GLN A 110 15.91 -8.73 -4.36
C GLN A 110 16.70 -8.25 -3.14
N GLY A 111 16.02 -7.60 -2.20
CA GLY A 111 16.63 -6.91 -1.06
C GLY A 111 17.29 -5.58 -1.44
N SER A 112 17.75 -4.81 -0.45
CA SER A 112 18.61 -3.64 -0.68
C SER A 112 19.70 -3.46 0.36
N SER A 113 20.94 -3.27 -0.10
CA SER A 113 22.09 -2.90 0.72
C SER A 113 21.96 -1.52 1.38
N ASN A 114 21.00 -0.70 0.93
CA ASN A 114 20.75 0.65 1.43
C ASN A 114 19.44 0.76 2.23
N VAL A 115 18.85 -0.35 2.69
CA VAL A 115 17.73 -0.31 3.64
C VAL A 115 18.18 0.44 4.89
N ASN A 116 17.44 1.49 5.26
CA ASN A 116 17.71 2.30 6.43
C ASN A 116 16.49 2.24 7.37
N ILE A 117 16.77 2.32 8.66
CA ILE A 117 15.74 2.17 9.70
C ILE A 117 15.91 3.25 10.77
N ARG A 118 14.80 3.89 11.09
CA ARG A 118 14.64 4.70 12.31
C ARG A 118 13.43 4.20 13.10
N TYR A 119 13.47 4.31 14.43
CA TYR A 119 12.36 3.97 15.30
C TYR A 119 12.13 5.00 16.40
N THR A 120 10.89 5.05 16.91
CA THR A 120 10.50 5.73 18.14
C THR A 120 9.83 4.72 19.09
N SER A 121 9.92 4.97 20.39
CA SER A 121 9.38 4.10 21.44
C SER A 121 8.85 4.93 22.61
N SER A 122 7.69 4.54 23.13
CA SER A 122 7.06 5.05 24.34
C SER A 122 6.42 3.90 25.14
N SER A 123 5.84 4.23 26.29
CA SER A 123 5.06 3.29 27.11
C SER A 123 3.81 2.74 26.38
N SER A 124 3.24 3.50 25.45
CA SER A 124 2.00 3.15 24.73
C SER A 124 2.20 2.75 23.27
N GLN A 125 3.35 3.05 22.67
CA GLN A 125 3.56 2.83 21.24
C GLN A 125 5.03 2.57 20.87
N ASN A 126 5.26 1.69 19.90
CA ASN A 126 6.49 1.62 19.11
C ASN A 126 6.17 1.99 17.66
N VAL A 127 7.07 2.70 16.97
CA VAL A 127 6.98 2.93 15.52
C VAL A 127 8.33 2.68 14.88
N VAL A 128 8.38 1.89 13.82
CA VAL A 128 9.58 1.59 13.03
C VAL A 128 9.32 2.01 11.58
N TYR A 129 10.21 2.84 11.04
CA TYR A 129 10.17 3.34 9.67
C TYR A 129 11.27 2.67 8.86
N TYR A 130 10.91 2.13 7.69
CA TYR A 130 11.81 1.44 6.77
C TYR A 130 11.91 2.25 5.49
N SER A 131 13.11 2.68 5.14
CA SER A 131 13.41 3.48 3.94
C SER A 131 14.54 2.82 3.14
N VAL A 132 14.77 3.32 1.92
CA VAL A 132 15.97 2.99 1.12
C VAL A 132 16.68 4.30 0.83
N GLY A 133 17.91 4.43 1.31
CA GLY A 133 18.73 5.63 1.13
C GLY A 133 19.69 5.53 -0.05
N ASN A 134 20.50 6.58 -0.22
CA ASN A 134 21.62 6.58 -1.16
C ASN A 134 22.82 5.78 -0.64
N SER A 135 22.86 5.48 0.67
CA SER A 135 23.93 4.73 1.34
C SER A 135 23.39 4.02 2.59
N PRO A 136 24.07 2.97 3.09
CA PRO A 136 23.74 2.33 4.35
C PRO A 136 24.09 3.24 5.54
N LEU A 137 23.11 3.48 6.41
CA LEU A 137 23.25 4.31 7.62
C LEU A 137 23.18 3.47 8.91
N ALA A 138 23.59 4.03 10.05
CA ALA A 138 23.38 3.38 11.34
C ALA A 138 21.89 3.38 11.73
N LEU A 139 21.46 2.45 12.59
CA LEU A 139 20.11 2.48 13.16
C LEU A 139 19.88 3.84 13.88
N ASN A 140 18.77 4.52 13.56
CA ASN A 140 18.44 5.86 14.07
C ASN A 140 19.46 6.97 13.71
N ASP A 141 20.30 6.81 12.68
CA ASP A 141 21.10 7.92 12.13
C ASP A 141 20.19 9.11 11.75
N SER A 142 20.58 10.32 12.15
CA SER A 142 19.74 11.52 11.98
C SER A 142 19.43 11.84 10.51
N ARG A 143 20.27 11.40 9.57
CA ARG A 143 20.05 11.56 8.12
C ARG A 143 18.87 10.75 7.59
N ILE A 144 18.47 9.68 8.29
CA ILE A 144 17.26 8.89 7.95
C ILE A 144 15.99 9.73 8.14
N ALA A 145 16.05 10.84 8.90
CA ALA A 145 14.89 11.68 9.17
C ALA A 145 14.25 12.28 7.90
N SER A 146 15.06 12.59 6.89
CA SER A 146 14.63 13.14 5.58
C SER A 146 14.28 12.06 4.55
N GLU A 147 14.56 10.78 4.82
CA GLU A 147 14.20 9.69 3.90
C GLU A 147 12.70 9.39 3.95
N LYS A 148 12.09 9.21 2.77
CA LYS A 148 10.71 8.71 2.64
C LYS A 148 10.67 7.21 2.96
N PRO A 149 9.88 6.76 3.94
CA PRO A 149 9.73 5.33 4.20
C PRO A 149 8.93 4.66 3.08
N TYR A 150 9.34 3.46 2.67
CA TYR A 150 8.52 2.56 1.85
C TYR A 150 7.55 1.74 2.72
N ALA A 151 7.86 1.58 4.00
CA ALA A 151 7.00 0.92 4.98
C ALA A 151 7.15 1.53 6.38
N VAL A 152 6.08 1.48 7.17
CA VAL A 152 6.03 1.91 8.57
C VAL A 152 5.26 0.88 9.38
N LEU A 153 5.92 0.25 10.34
CA LEU A 153 5.32 -0.70 11.28
C LEU A 153 5.08 -0.01 12.62
N THR A 154 3.84 0.00 13.08
CA THR A 154 3.42 0.55 14.37
C THR A 154 2.93 -0.57 15.26
N GLU A 155 3.33 -0.57 16.52
CA GLU A 155 2.69 -1.33 17.60
C GLU A 155 2.06 -0.34 18.58
N LYS A 156 0.77 -0.44 18.83
CA LYS A 156 0.10 0.20 19.98
C LYS A 156 -0.04 -0.84 21.08
N LYS A 157 0.49 -0.54 22.26
CA LYS A 157 0.57 -1.46 23.42
C LYS A 157 -0.64 -1.29 24.32
N ASN A 158 -1.03 -2.37 25.01
CA ASN A 158 -2.06 -2.36 26.05
C ASN A 158 -3.40 -1.73 25.61
N VAL A 159 -3.84 -2.09 24.41
CA VAL A 159 -5.08 -1.58 23.81
C VAL A 159 -6.27 -2.31 24.41
N ALA A 160 -7.14 -1.56 25.11
CA ALA A 160 -8.37 -2.11 25.72
C ALA A 160 -9.44 -2.48 24.68
N ASP A 161 -9.62 -1.65 23.64
CA ASP A 161 -10.48 -1.94 22.49
C ASP A 161 -9.66 -1.95 21.21
N ALA A 162 -9.39 -3.14 20.69
CA ALA A 162 -8.70 -3.33 19.42
C ALA A 162 -9.61 -3.06 18.21
N SER A 163 -10.94 -3.16 18.36
CA SER A 163 -11.88 -3.17 17.24
C SER A 163 -11.95 -1.79 16.54
N SER A 164 -12.01 -0.71 17.31
CA SER A 164 -11.97 0.67 16.81
C SER A 164 -10.68 1.03 16.08
N LEU A 165 -9.57 0.38 16.40
CA LEU A 165 -8.28 0.60 15.72
C LEU A 165 -8.12 -0.23 14.44
N ILE A 166 -8.72 -1.41 14.41
CA ILE A 166 -8.59 -2.35 13.30
C ILE A 166 -9.47 -1.97 12.11
N ASN A 167 -10.65 -1.36 12.32
CA ASN A 167 -11.56 -0.98 11.24
C ASN A 167 -11.89 -2.16 10.30
N TYR A 168 -12.25 -3.30 10.91
CA TYR A 168 -12.72 -4.49 10.20
C TYR A 168 -14.10 -4.21 9.58
N GLN A 169 -14.30 -4.66 8.35
CA GLN A 169 -15.59 -4.55 7.67
C GLN A 169 -16.31 -5.90 7.68
N GLU A 170 -17.50 -5.95 8.29
CA GLU A 170 -18.36 -7.13 8.25
C GLU A 170 -18.88 -7.39 6.83
N PRO A 171 -19.09 -8.65 6.40
CA PRO A 171 -19.65 -8.97 5.10
C PRO A 171 -20.97 -8.25 4.85
N LYS A 172 -21.05 -7.47 3.77
CA LYS A 172 -22.26 -6.72 3.41
C LYS A 172 -23.22 -7.60 2.60
N THR A 173 -24.53 -7.39 2.79
CA THR A 173 -25.60 -8.07 2.06
C THR A 173 -26.42 -7.06 1.25
N GLY A 174 -26.97 -7.47 0.10
CA GLY A 174 -27.81 -6.61 -0.74
C GLY A 174 -27.06 -5.64 -1.65
N LEU A 175 -25.73 -5.68 -1.66
CA LEU A 175 -24.88 -4.93 -2.60
C LEU A 175 -24.56 -5.77 -3.87
N PRO A 176 -24.20 -5.11 -4.99
CA PRO A 176 -23.69 -5.79 -6.19
C PRO A 176 -22.54 -6.76 -5.87
N ALA A 177 -22.72 -8.03 -6.24
CA ALA A 177 -21.73 -9.07 -6.05
C ALA A 177 -20.71 -9.10 -7.21
N VAL A 178 -19.42 -9.12 -6.89
CA VAL A 178 -18.32 -9.17 -7.86
C VAL A 178 -17.47 -10.41 -7.62
N LYS A 179 -17.31 -11.24 -8.67
CA LYS A 179 -16.49 -12.45 -8.61
C LYS A 179 -15.00 -12.08 -8.66
N ILE A 180 -14.27 -12.40 -7.60
CA ILE A 180 -12.82 -12.15 -7.48
C ILE A 180 -12.07 -13.37 -8.01
N ALA A 181 -12.45 -14.57 -7.53
CA ALA A 181 -11.92 -15.85 -7.95
C ALA A 181 -13.04 -16.89 -8.06
N SER A 182 -12.72 -18.13 -8.44
CA SER A 182 -13.71 -19.21 -8.62
C SER A 182 -14.62 -19.44 -7.42
N ASN A 183 -14.08 -19.31 -6.21
CA ASN A 183 -14.74 -19.54 -4.91
C ASN A 183 -14.75 -18.29 -3.99
N VAL A 184 -14.39 -17.10 -4.50
CA VAL A 184 -14.34 -15.86 -3.70
C VAL A 184 -15.11 -14.76 -4.43
N THR A 185 -16.13 -14.25 -3.75
CA THR A 185 -16.99 -13.15 -4.18
C THR A 185 -16.84 -12.01 -3.18
N GLY A 186 -16.77 -10.78 -3.69
CA GLY A 186 -16.86 -9.57 -2.89
C GLY A 186 -18.14 -8.77 -3.19
N THR A 187 -18.36 -7.71 -2.45
CA THR A 187 -19.40 -6.70 -2.72
C THR A 187 -18.77 -5.40 -3.17
N GLU A 188 -19.37 -4.74 -4.17
CA GLU A 188 -18.94 -3.44 -4.67
C GLU A 188 -19.91 -2.32 -4.28
N GLU A 189 -19.38 -1.16 -3.88
CA GLU A 189 -20.13 0.00 -3.43
C GLU A 189 -19.49 1.30 -3.94
N GLY A 190 -20.28 2.18 -4.54
CA GLY A 190 -19.83 3.52 -4.96
C GLY A 190 -20.12 4.56 -3.88
N ALA A 191 -19.10 5.31 -3.43
CA ALA A 191 -19.25 6.39 -2.46
C ALA A 191 -18.22 7.52 -2.68
N ALA A 192 -18.67 8.78 -2.60
CA ALA A 192 -17.83 9.98 -2.61
C ALA A 192 -16.72 10.01 -3.69
N GLY A 193 -17.08 9.72 -4.95
CA GLY A 193 -16.13 9.73 -6.08
C GLY A 193 -15.12 8.57 -6.08
N SER A 194 -15.36 7.55 -5.25
CA SER A 194 -14.59 6.30 -5.22
C SER A 194 -15.53 5.08 -5.35
N THR A 195 -14.97 3.95 -5.77
CA THR A 195 -15.63 2.65 -5.73
C THR A 195 -14.83 1.73 -4.81
N TYR A 196 -15.53 1.06 -3.91
CA TYR A 196 -14.99 0.16 -2.90
C TYR A 196 -15.39 -1.27 -3.24
N LEU A 197 -14.41 -2.19 -3.28
CA LEU A 197 -14.66 -3.62 -3.36
C LEU A 197 -14.20 -4.27 -2.06
N GLN A 198 -15.13 -4.91 -1.36
CA GLN A 198 -14.89 -5.58 -0.09
C GLN A 198 -15.05 -7.10 -0.24
N PHE A 199 -14.19 -7.87 0.41
CA PHE A 199 -14.39 -9.31 0.65
C PHE A 199 -13.76 -9.74 1.98
N ASN A 200 -14.12 -10.93 2.47
CA ASN A 200 -13.63 -11.44 3.75
C ASN A 200 -13.04 -12.85 3.57
N GLN A 201 -11.96 -13.17 4.31
CA GLN A 201 -11.39 -14.52 4.41
C GLN A 201 -11.01 -14.79 5.87
N GLY A 202 -11.64 -15.78 6.51
CA GLY A 202 -11.41 -16.09 7.93
C GLY A 202 -11.67 -14.88 8.85
N GLN A 203 -10.65 -14.47 9.60
CA GLN A 203 -10.72 -13.26 10.46
C GLN A 203 -10.39 -11.95 9.74
N TRP A 204 -10.09 -11.98 8.44
CA TRP A 204 -9.62 -10.83 7.68
C TRP A 204 -10.71 -10.22 6.80
N SER A 205 -10.90 -8.90 6.90
CA SER A 205 -11.66 -8.09 5.93
C SER A 205 -10.69 -7.38 4.99
N PHE A 206 -10.91 -7.51 3.69
CA PHE A 206 -10.14 -6.87 2.64
C PHE A 206 -10.99 -5.80 1.98
N VAL A 207 -10.47 -4.58 1.87
CA VAL A 207 -11.13 -3.44 1.22
C VAL A 207 -10.18 -2.85 0.19
N VAL A 208 -10.64 -2.73 -1.05
CA VAL A 208 -9.92 -2.05 -2.12
C VAL A 208 -10.69 -0.80 -2.53
N ARG A 209 -10.08 0.38 -2.39
CA ARG A 209 -10.66 1.66 -2.81
C ARG A 209 -10.03 2.12 -4.14
N ALA A 210 -10.86 2.34 -5.14
CA ALA A 210 -10.47 2.89 -6.44
C ALA A 210 -11.07 4.29 -6.63
N SER A 211 -10.29 5.24 -7.16
CA SER A 211 -10.76 6.58 -7.49
C SER A 211 -11.49 6.60 -8.84
N ASN A 212 -12.76 7.00 -8.84
CA ASN A 212 -13.56 7.13 -10.06
C ASN A 212 -13.10 8.33 -10.89
N VAL A 213 -12.60 9.39 -10.24
CA VAL A 213 -12.01 10.57 -10.88
C VAL A 213 -10.77 10.22 -11.70
N GLN A 214 -9.98 9.23 -11.24
CA GLN A 214 -8.81 8.72 -11.97
C GLN A 214 -9.13 7.53 -12.88
N GLY A 215 -10.41 7.19 -13.07
CA GLY A 215 -10.84 6.05 -13.91
C GLY A 215 -10.39 4.67 -13.40
N GLN A 216 -10.01 4.57 -12.13
CA GLN A 216 -9.49 3.34 -11.54
C GLN A 216 -10.60 2.30 -11.32
N LYS A 217 -10.23 1.01 -11.25
CA LYS A 217 -11.13 -0.10 -10.95
C LYS A 217 -10.57 -0.96 -9.81
N PRO A 218 -11.38 -1.42 -8.86
CA PRO A 218 -10.87 -2.14 -7.69
C PRO A 218 -10.60 -3.63 -7.96
N LEU A 219 -11.32 -4.26 -8.90
CA LEU A 219 -11.25 -5.70 -9.13
C LEU A 219 -9.85 -6.26 -9.42
N PRO A 220 -9.01 -5.69 -10.31
CA PRO A 220 -7.66 -6.22 -10.57
C PRO A 220 -6.77 -6.21 -9.31
N THR A 221 -6.89 -5.16 -8.50
CA THR A 221 -6.17 -5.04 -7.23
C THR A 221 -6.70 -6.02 -6.19
N ALA A 222 -8.01 -6.25 -6.13
CA ALA A 222 -8.60 -7.27 -5.24
C ALA A 222 -8.14 -8.69 -5.61
N GLN A 223 -8.01 -8.99 -6.90
CA GLN A 223 -7.46 -10.26 -7.41
C GLN A 223 -5.98 -10.43 -7.03
N LYS A 224 -5.15 -9.40 -7.24
CA LYS A 224 -3.74 -9.40 -6.79
C LYS A 224 -3.63 -9.57 -5.28
N LEU A 225 -4.47 -8.90 -4.51
CA LEU A 225 -4.51 -8.96 -3.05
C LEU A 225 -4.88 -10.36 -2.54
N LEU A 226 -5.87 -11.02 -3.14
CA LEU A 226 -6.22 -12.41 -2.83
C LEU A 226 -5.07 -13.37 -3.16
N ALA A 227 -4.40 -13.19 -4.30
CA ALA A 227 -3.24 -14.01 -4.67
C ALA A 227 -2.06 -13.83 -3.69
N LEU A 228 -1.76 -12.60 -3.27
CA LEU A 228 -0.75 -12.33 -2.24
C LEU A 228 -1.10 -12.97 -0.90
N TYR A 229 -2.38 -12.93 -0.50
CA TYR A 229 -2.85 -13.60 0.70
C TYR A 229 -2.71 -15.13 0.63
N GLN A 230 -3.03 -15.73 -0.51
CA GLN A 230 -2.83 -17.18 -0.72
C GLN A 230 -1.35 -17.58 -0.76
N GLN A 231 -0.47 -16.72 -1.30
CA GLN A 231 0.96 -17.00 -1.43
C GLN A 231 1.74 -16.83 -0.12
N TYR A 232 1.52 -15.73 0.60
CA TYR A 232 2.31 -15.36 1.77
C TYR A 232 1.56 -15.60 3.10
N GLY A 233 0.24 -15.60 3.08
CA GLY A 233 -0.59 -15.53 4.29
C GLY A 233 -0.56 -14.14 4.93
N LEU A 234 -1.10 -14.07 6.14
CA LEU A 234 -1.06 -12.91 7.03
C LEU A 234 -0.75 -13.38 8.46
N PRO A 235 -0.37 -12.49 9.39
CA PRO A 235 -0.05 -12.88 10.77
C PRO A 235 -1.22 -13.56 11.49
N ASP A 236 -0.93 -14.59 12.28
CA ASP A 236 -1.95 -15.31 13.06
C ASP A 236 -2.58 -14.42 14.13
N THR A 237 -3.89 -14.24 14.00
CA THR A 237 -4.74 -13.41 14.84
C THR A 237 -5.99 -14.19 15.25
N ALA A 238 -6.34 -14.12 16.54
CA ALA A 238 -7.61 -14.64 17.06
C ALA A 238 -8.75 -13.63 16.90
N ALA A 239 -8.43 -12.35 16.65
CA ALA A 239 -9.39 -11.27 16.51
C ALA A 239 -9.59 -10.88 15.04
N LYS A 240 -10.73 -10.25 14.75
CA LYS A 240 -10.98 -9.55 13.47
C LYS A 240 -9.80 -8.66 13.11
N SER A 241 -9.40 -8.62 11.84
CA SER A 241 -8.21 -7.91 11.34
C SER A 241 -8.44 -7.40 9.92
N SER A 242 -7.78 -6.31 9.50
CA SER A 242 -8.11 -5.62 8.24
C SER A 242 -6.93 -5.46 7.30
N VAL A 243 -7.22 -5.52 6.00
CA VAL A 243 -6.35 -5.06 4.91
C VAL A 243 -7.11 -4.03 4.09
N GLN A 244 -6.54 -2.85 3.96
CA GLN A 244 -7.08 -1.75 3.15
C GLN A 244 -6.04 -1.35 2.10
N VAL A 245 -6.45 -1.27 0.84
CA VAL A 245 -5.57 -0.94 -0.29
C VAL A 245 -6.20 0.14 -1.15
N ASP A 246 -5.51 1.26 -1.29
CA ASP A 246 -5.81 2.29 -2.29
C ASP A 246 -5.21 1.90 -3.64
N VAL A 247 -6.00 2.00 -4.72
CA VAL A 247 -5.54 1.69 -6.07
C VAL A 247 -4.64 2.82 -6.61
N GLY A 248 -3.65 2.42 -7.40
CA GLY A 248 -2.65 3.30 -7.99
C GLY A 248 -1.36 3.36 -7.16
N GLU A 249 -0.38 4.11 -7.67
CA GLU A 249 0.91 4.32 -7.05
C GLU A 249 1.21 5.82 -7.03
N SER A 250 1.75 6.32 -5.91
CA SER A 250 2.19 7.71 -5.76
C SER A 250 3.44 7.76 -4.88
N LEU A 251 4.39 8.62 -5.23
CA LEU A 251 5.76 8.59 -4.69
C LEU A 251 5.83 8.90 -3.19
N GLY A 252 5.91 7.85 -2.38
CA GLY A 252 5.92 7.91 -0.92
C GLY A 252 4.53 7.80 -0.27
N SER A 253 3.48 7.55 -1.04
CA SER A 253 2.17 7.20 -0.49
C SER A 253 2.18 5.74 -0.01
N LEU A 254 1.71 5.51 1.21
CA LEU A 254 1.63 4.19 1.82
C LEU A 254 0.24 3.59 1.58
N ASN A 255 -0.02 3.21 0.33
CA ASN A 255 -1.34 2.82 -0.19
C ASN A 255 -1.90 1.52 0.40
N THR A 256 -1.07 0.69 1.02
CA THR A 256 -1.50 -0.52 1.74
C THR A 256 -1.44 -0.28 3.25
N VAL A 257 -2.53 -0.58 3.95
CA VAL A 257 -2.63 -0.56 5.42
C VAL A 257 -3.15 -1.90 5.90
N ILE A 258 -2.39 -2.59 6.76
CA ILE A 258 -2.74 -3.89 7.33
C ILE A 258 -2.73 -3.77 8.85
N THR A 259 -3.85 -4.08 9.52
CA THR A 259 -4.02 -3.89 10.97
C THR A 259 -4.54 -5.16 11.64
N TRP A 260 -3.87 -5.63 12.71
CA TRP A 260 -4.23 -6.85 13.44
C TRP A 260 -3.90 -6.75 14.93
N ALA A 261 -4.51 -7.62 15.74
CA ALA A 261 -4.18 -7.73 17.17
C ALA A 261 -3.23 -8.91 17.44
N LYS A 262 -2.33 -8.74 18.43
CA LYS A 262 -1.53 -9.83 19.00
C LYS A 262 -1.33 -9.58 20.50
N GLY A 263 -1.86 -10.47 21.34
CA GLY A 263 -1.89 -10.24 22.78
C GLY A 263 -2.69 -8.97 23.13
N SER A 264 -2.13 -8.12 23.99
CA SER A 264 -2.69 -6.79 24.31
C SER A 264 -2.28 -5.69 23.33
N SER A 265 -1.54 -5.99 22.27
CA SER A 265 -1.06 -5.02 21.28
C SER A 265 -1.89 -5.04 19.99
N VAL A 266 -2.06 -3.88 19.37
CA VAL A 266 -2.55 -3.73 17.98
C VAL A 266 -1.41 -3.27 17.10
N TYR A 267 -1.12 -4.06 16.07
CA TYR A 267 -0.10 -3.79 15.07
C TYR A 267 -0.73 -3.20 13.81
N GLN A 268 -0.03 -2.25 13.19
CA GLN A 268 -0.38 -1.70 11.89
C GLN A 268 0.87 -1.59 11.01
N LEU A 269 0.88 -2.27 9.86
CA LEU A 269 1.86 -2.05 8.80
C LEU A 269 1.24 -1.18 7.72
N LYS A 270 1.85 -0.02 7.47
CA LYS A 270 1.60 0.80 6.27
C LYS A 270 2.72 0.57 5.27
N ALA A 271 2.43 0.38 3.99
CA ALA A 271 3.44 0.17 2.96
C ALA A 271 3.03 0.80 1.62
N HIS A 272 4.03 1.18 0.82
CA HIS A 272 3.83 1.66 -0.55
C HIS A 272 3.32 0.54 -1.47
N SER A 273 3.95 -0.63 -1.42
CA SER A 273 3.56 -1.83 -2.18
C SER A 273 2.88 -2.86 -1.28
N THR A 274 1.74 -3.38 -1.74
CA THR A 274 1.04 -4.49 -1.08
C THR A 274 1.91 -5.75 -1.02
N GLU A 275 2.66 -6.05 -2.09
CA GLU A 275 3.53 -7.23 -2.13
C GLU A 275 4.68 -7.12 -1.12
N THR A 276 5.27 -5.93 -0.98
CA THR A 276 6.28 -5.64 0.04
C THR A 276 5.70 -5.82 1.45
N ALA A 277 4.49 -5.34 1.70
CA ALA A 277 3.81 -5.57 2.98
C ALA A 277 3.67 -7.06 3.31
N PHE A 278 3.13 -7.86 2.40
CA PHE A 278 2.92 -9.30 2.64
C PHE A 278 4.24 -10.07 2.84
N LYS A 279 5.30 -9.73 2.10
CA LYS A 279 6.65 -10.31 2.33
C LYS A 279 7.22 -9.95 3.70
N MET A 280 7.13 -8.68 4.11
CA MET A 280 7.55 -8.25 5.45
C MET A 280 6.76 -8.99 6.54
N LEU A 281 5.42 -9.06 6.42
CA LEU A 281 4.54 -9.73 7.38
C LEU A 281 4.81 -11.24 7.51
N LYS A 282 5.11 -11.92 6.40
CA LYS A 282 5.52 -13.34 6.42
C LYS A 282 6.84 -13.58 7.16
N SER A 283 7.67 -12.55 7.30
CA SER A 283 8.96 -12.61 7.99
C SER A 283 8.95 -12.11 9.44
N LEU A 284 7.78 -11.80 10.02
CA LEU A 284 7.69 -11.33 11.42
C LEU A 284 8.19 -12.39 12.40
N SER A 285 9.05 -11.95 13.32
CA SER A 285 9.61 -12.74 14.43
C SER A 285 10.09 -11.86 15.58
#